data_AF-A0A849QD59-F1
#
_entry.id   AF-A0A849QD59-F1
#
_cell.length_a   1.000
_cell.length_b   1.000
_cell.length_c   1.000
_cell.angle_alpha   90.00
_cell.angle_beta   90.00
_cell.angle_gamma   90.00
#
_symmetry.space_group_name_H-M   'P 1'
#
loop_
_entity.id
_entity.type
_entity.pdbx_description
1 polymer ?
#
loop_
_entity_poly.entity_id
_entity_poly.type
_entity_poly.pdbx_seq_one_letter_code
_entity_poly.pdbx_strand_id
1 'polypeptide(L)'
;RVTNDGYPYAKTVGSFAGLAGAIPDALIRGTGQVDGSTGCVLDLQCNWKTSDTGIDQDLIERARQIVIVTRVPRKAKRFGTVPVSADAADESGVVLIGVDVGDNGSDLNKLETLGSKIAGSGGIGLLMNVIDASQADIVQRIVTLAEAEGLVLDDTSLGITGRAAITGNKPELIAEHLTKLDGSCWTDSHQLMFVEDGLAMGAAVAARCMNSMGTPHNPMGGRKGDKCIMGARMKLQKAKKSQRE
;
A
#
# COMPACT_ATOMS: atom_id res chain seq x y z
N ARG A 1 -2.06 5.33 -3.85
CA ARG A 1 -2.09 6.67 -4.47
C ARG A 1 -1.89 7.69 -3.35
N VAL A 2 -1.15 8.77 -3.61
CA VAL A 2 -0.98 9.89 -2.68
C VAL A 2 -1.52 11.16 -3.33
N THR A 3 -2.26 11.96 -2.56
CA THR A 3 -2.84 13.23 -2.98
C THR A 3 -2.36 14.34 -2.06
N ASN A 4 -2.11 15.53 -2.59
CA ASN A 4 -1.74 16.69 -1.78
C ASN A 4 -2.93 17.34 -1.07
N ASP A 5 -2.64 18.39 -0.32
CA ASP A 5 -3.57 19.23 0.48
C ASP A 5 -4.34 20.28 -0.34
N GLY A 6 -4.26 20.21 -1.68
CA GLY A 6 -4.84 21.18 -2.59
C GLY A 6 -6.34 21.39 -2.39
N TYR A 7 -6.78 22.65 -2.32
CA TYR A 7 -8.16 23.04 -2.07
C TYR A 7 -8.73 23.94 -3.17
N PRO A 8 -9.95 23.69 -3.70
CA PRO A 8 -10.87 22.57 -3.42
C PRO A 8 -10.62 21.33 -4.30
N TYR A 9 -9.50 21.31 -5.04
CA TYR A 9 -9.07 20.20 -5.89
C TYR A 9 -7.65 19.79 -5.53
N ALA A 10 -7.53 18.63 -4.88
CA ALA A 10 -6.25 17.98 -4.68
C ALA A 10 -5.75 17.35 -5.99
N LYS A 11 -4.44 17.27 -6.12
CA LYS A 11 -3.76 16.59 -7.22
C LYS A 11 -3.15 15.29 -6.72
N THR A 12 -3.09 14.29 -7.59
CA THR A 12 -2.22 13.13 -7.35
C THR A 12 -0.78 13.60 -7.41
N VAL A 13 -0.02 13.34 -6.35
CA VAL A 13 1.41 13.66 -6.26
C VAL A 13 2.27 12.41 -6.09
N GLY A 14 1.65 11.27 -5.79
CA GLY A 14 2.33 9.99 -5.72
C GLY A 14 1.47 8.82 -6.16
N SER A 15 2.11 7.77 -6.67
CA SER A 15 1.46 6.50 -7.02
C SER A 15 2.35 5.32 -6.66
N PHE A 16 1.73 4.15 -6.54
CA PHE A 16 2.40 2.90 -6.19
C PHE A 16 2.20 1.87 -7.30
N ALA A 17 3.22 1.05 -7.59
CA ALA A 17 3.15 -0.02 -8.58
C ALA A 17 4.02 -1.22 -8.18
N GLY A 18 3.70 -2.41 -8.71
CA GLY A 18 4.57 -3.59 -8.62
C GLY A 18 3.98 -4.79 -7.88
N LEU A 19 4.86 -5.63 -7.35
CA LEU A 19 4.54 -6.95 -6.77
C LEU A 19 4.18 -6.82 -5.29
N ALA A 20 2.92 -6.49 -5.00
CA ALA A 20 2.41 -6.52 -3.62
C ALA A 20 2.04 -7.96 -3.20
N GLY A 21 0.92 -8.47 -3.70
CA GLY A 21 0.40 -9.81 -3.35
C GLY A 21 1.21 -10.98 -3.92
N ALA A 22 1.96 -10.76 -4.99
CA ALA A 22 2.77 -11.81 -5.60
C ALA A 22 3.95 -12.28 -4.72
N ILE A 23 4.44 -11.42 -3.81
CA ILE A 23 5.52 -11.75 -2.87
C ILE A 23 5.08 -12.83 -1.87
N PRO A 24 3.99 -12.65 -1.10
CA PRO A 24 3.53 -13.69 -0.17
C PRO A 24 3.05 -14.94 -0.92
N ASP A 25 2.48 -14.78 -2.13
CA ASP A 25 2.11 -15.92 -2.98
C ASP A 25 3.34 -16.73 -3.43
N ALA A 26 4.46 -16.10 -3.74
CA ALA A 26 5.69 -16.82 -4.09
C ALA A 26 6.28 -17.57 -2.88
N LEU A 27 6.26 -16.97 -1.69
CA LEU A 27 6.70 -17.64 -0.47
C LEU A 27 5.89 -18.93 -0.22
N ILE A 28 4.57 -18.91 -0.42
CA ILE A 28 3.76 -20.10 -0.19
C ILE A 28 3.87 -21.15 -1.30
N ARG A 29 4.01 -20.74 -2.56
CA ARG A 29 4.17 -21.67 -3.70
C ARG A 29 5.39 -22.59 -3.53
N GLY A 30 6.46 -22.09 -2.92
CA GLY A 30 7.65 -22.88 -2.59
C GLY A 30 7.42 -24.04 -1.63
N THR A 31 6.29 -24.07 -0.92
CA THR A 31 5.98 -25.14 0.05
C THR A 31 5.33 -26.38 -0.57
N GLY A 32 4.81 -26.27 -1.81
CA GLY A 32 4.02 -27.33 -2.44
C GLY A 32 2.64 -27.57 -1.82
N GLN A 33 2.18 -26.72 -0.89
CA GLN A 33 0.84 -26.80 -0.28
C GLN A 33 -0.26 -26.16 -1.13
N VAL A 34 0.12 -25.37 -2.14
CA VAL A 34 -0.76 -24.71 -3.09
C VAL A 34 -0.26 -24.98 -4.51
N ASP A 35 -1.07 -24.64 -5.51
CA ASP A 35 -0.65 -24.76 -6.91
C ASP A 35 0.63 -23.95 -7.17
N GLY A 36 1.67 -24.59 -7.72
CA GLY A 36 2.97 -23.94 -7.92
C GLY A 36 2.96 -22.78 -8.94
N SER A 37 1.92 -22.66 -9.76
CA SER A 37 1.82 -21.64 -10.81
C SER A 37 0.81 -20.53 -10.47
N THR A 38 -0.33 -20.89 -9.88
CA THR A 38 -1.44 -19.96 -9.60
C THR A 38 -1.81 -19.87 -8.12
N GLY A 39 -1.19 -20.69 -7.27
CA GLY A 39 -1.51 -20.76 -5.85
C GLY A 39 -1.20 -19.46 -5.13
N CYS A 40 -2.13 -19.07 -4.26
CA CYS A 40 -2.02 -17.90 -3.42
C CYS A 40 -2.14 -18.28 -1.95
N VAL A 41 -1.77 -17.34 -1.06
CA VAL A 41 -1.82 -17.58 0.40
C VAL A 41 -3.21 -17.98 0.89
N LEU A 42 -4.27 -17.55 0.20
CA LEU A 42 -5.66 -17.86 0.58
C LEU A 42 -6.08 -19.29 0.29
N ASP A 43 -5.35 -19.99 -0.58
CA ASP A 43 -5.65 -21.38 -0.92
C ASP A 43 -5.24 -22.34 0.21
N LEU A 44 -4.52 -21.83 1.23
CA LEU A 44 -4.21 -22.57 2.44
C LEU A 44 -5.48 -22.82 3.26
N GLN A 45 -5.98 -24.05 3.18
CA GLN A 45 -7.10 -24.53 3.99
C GLN A 45 -6.65 -24.88 5.41
N CYS A 46 -6.29 -23.89 6.22
CA CYS A 46 -6.01 -24.13 7.64
C CYS A 46 -6.31 -22.92 8.51
N ASN A 47 -6.93 -23.17 9.67
CA ASN A 47 -7.03 -22.22 10.77
C ASN A 47 -5.65 -22.11 11.43
N TRP A 48 -4.76 -21.34 10.84
CA TRP A 48 -3.48 -21.04 11.45
C TRP A 48 -3.72 -20.03 12.56
N LYS A 49 -3.39 -20.42 13.79
CA LYS A 49 -3.08 -19.45 14.84
C LYS A 49 -1.64 -19.05 14.61
N THR A 50 -1.37 -17.76 14.47
CA THR A 50 -0.02 -17.21 14.66
C THR A 50 0.53 -17.81 15.94
N SER A 51 1.57 -18.62 15.83
CA SER A 51 2.27 -19.11 17.01
C SER A 51 3.14 -17.97 17.53
N ASP A 52 3.11 -17.73 18.84
CA ASP A 52 4.02 -16.83 19.58
C ASP A 52 5.50 -17.24 19.49
N THR A 53 5.82 -18.21 18.63
CA THR A 53 7.19 -18.54 18.24
C THR A 53 7.81 -17.27 17.71
N GLY A 54 8.73 -16.71 18.52
CA GLY A 54 9.38 -15.44 18.29
C GLY A 54 9.77 -15.26 16.84
N ILE A 55 9.45 -14.09 16.32
CA ILE A 55 9.73 -13.69 14.95
C ILE A 55 11.24 -13.82 14.71
N ASP A 56 11.65 -14.79 13.89
CA ASP A 56 13.05 -14.96 13.53
C ASP A 56 13.48 -13.82 12.59
N GLN A 57 14.20 -12.85 13.15
CA GLN A 57 14.65 -11.68 12.41
C GLN A 57 15.59 -12.03 11.26
N ASP A 58 16.33 -13.14 11.33
CA ASP A 58 17.22 -13.56 10.23
C ASP A 58 16.40 -13.96 8.99
N LEU A 59 15.26 -14.63 9.19
CA LEU A 59 14.37 -15.02 8.10
C LEU A 59 13.71 -13.80 7.44
N ILE A 60 13.34 -12.79 8.23
CA ILE A 60 12.80 -11.53 7.70
C ILE A 60 13.86 -10.80 6.91
N GLU A 61 15.09 -10.70 7.44
CA GLU A 61 16.17 -10.00 6.76
C GLU A 61 16.52 -10.66 5.41
N ARG A 62 16.48 -12.00 5.33
CA ARG A 62 16.62 -12.71 4.05
C ARG A 62 15.51 -12.37 3.06
N ALA A 63 14.26 -12.31 3.51
CA ALA A 63 13.14 -11.91 2.64
C ALA A 63 13.29 -10.45 2.19
N ARG A 64 13.68 -9.57 3.12
CA ARG A 64 13.91 -8.14 2.90
C ARG A 64 14.98 -7.88 1.84
N GLN A 65 16.06 -8.66 1.84
CA GLN A 65 17.16 -8.55 0.86
C GLN A 65 16.72 -8.91 -0.57
N ILE A 66 15.71 -9.76 -0.72
CA ILE A 66 15.17 -10.15 -2.03
C ILE A 66 14.19 -9.09 -2.55
N VAL A 67 13.44 -8.44 -1.66
CA VAL A 67 12.42 -7.45 -2.02
C VAL A 67 13.01 -6.06 -2.18
N ILE A 68 12.76 -5.47 -3.35
CA ILE A 68 13.20 -4.13 -3.72
C ILE A 68 12.03 -3.17 -3.57
N VAL A 69 12.18 -2.17 -2.70
CA VAL A 69 11.26 -1.03 -2.58
C VAL A 69 12.06 0.22 -2.92
N THR A 70 11.69 0.91 -4.01
CA THR A 70 12.45 2.07 -4.51
C THR A 70 11.58 2.98 -5.36
N ARG A 71 12.09 4.18 -5.68
CA ARG A 71 11.48 5.02 -6.70
C ARG A 71 11.66 4.35 -8.06
N VAL A 72 10.57 4.23 -8.81
CA VAL A 72 10.59 3.61 -10.13
C VAL A 72 11.49 4.41 -11.07
N PRO A 73 12.46 3.77 -11.76
CA PRO A 73 13.33 4.46 -12.71
C PRO A 73 12.53 5.11 -13.84
N ARG A 74 12.92 6.34 -14.25
CA ARG A 74 12.19 7.12 -15.28
C ARG A 74 11.92 6.35 -16.58
N LYS A 75 12.90 5.59 -17.06
CA LYS A 75 12.81 4.82 -18.31
C LYS A 75 12.09 3.48 -18.18
N ALA A 76 11.62 3.12 -16.98
CA ALA A 76 10.95 1.85 -16.76
C ALA A 76 9.58 1.86 -17.45
N LYS A 77 9.33 0.84 -18.26
CA LYS A 77 8.01 0.57 -18.87
C LYS A 77 7.18 -0.41 -18.06
N ARG A 78 7.84 -1.16 -17.18
CA ARG A 78 7.24 -2.10 -16.23
C ARG A 78 8.02 -2.05 -14.92
N PHE A 79 7.32 -2.31 -13.83
CA PHE A 79 7.93 -2.51 -12.52
C PHE A 79 7.15 -3.60 -11.80
N GLY A 80 7.81 -4.66 -11.34
CA GLY A 80 7.11 -5.78 -10.68
C GLY A 80 5.96 -6.36 -11.52
N THR A 81 6.17 -6.54 -12.83
CA THR A 81 5.19 -6.96 -13.84
C THR A 81 4.10 -5.94 -14.22
N VAL A 82 3.89 -4.88 -13.43
CA VAL A 82 2.87 -3.86 -13.71
C VAL A 82 3.37 -2.90 -14.80
N PRO A 83 2.61 -2.66 -15.88
CA PRO A 83 2.97 -1.63 -16.86
C PRO A 83 2.90 -0.24 -16.22
N VAL A 84 3.96 0.55 -16.44
CA VAL A 84 4.10 1.90 -15.90
C VAL A 84 4.56 2.86 -16.98
N SER A 85 4.22 4.13 -16.82
CA SER A 85 4.77 5.23 -17.62
C SER A 85 5.49 6.19 -16.68
N ALA A 86 6.72 5.84 -16.30
CA ALA A 86 7.47 6.61 -15.31
C ALA A 86 7.89 7.99 -15.83
N ASP A 87 8.15 8.12 -17.14
CA ASP A 87 8.39 9.43 -17.79
C ASP A 87 7.16 10.35 -17.66
N ALA A 88 5.95 9.87 -18.01
CA ALA A 88 4.73 10.68 -17.90
C ALA A 88 4.37 11.04 -16.45
N ALA A 89 4.69 10.16 -15.50
CA ALA A 89 4.52 10.43 -14.08
C ALA A 89 5.44 11.58 -13.64
N ASP A 90 6.72 11.56 -14.02
CA ASP A 90 7.70 12.59 -13.70
C ASP A 90 7.32 13.95 -14.34
N GLU A 91 6.92 13.95 -15.61
CA GLU A 91 6.40 15.15 -16.30
C GLU A 91 5.17 15.76 -15.61
N SER A 92 4.35 14.93 -14.97
CA SER A 92 3.16 15.35 -14.22
C SER A 92 3.45 15.72 -12.76
N GLY A 93 4.71 15.64 -12.32
CA GLY A 93 5.11 15.87 -10.93
C GLY A 93 4.59 14.78 -9.97
N VAL A 94 4.41 13.56 -10.46
CA VAL A 94 3.96 12.39 -9.68
C VAL A 94 5.14 11.49 -9.39
N VAL A 95 5.44 11.29 -8.11
CA VAL A 95 6.45 10.32 -7.67
C VAL A 95 5.87 8.90 -7.76
N LEU A 96 6.56 8.01 -8.46
CA LEU A 96 6.17 6.61 -8.59
C LEU A 96 7.06 5.74 -7.70
N ILE A 97 6.47 5.13 -6.67
CA ILE A 97 7.14 4.20 -5.76
C ILE A 97 6.78 2.78 -6.17
N GLY A 98 7.81 1.94 -6.29
CA GLY A 98 7.70 0.59 -6.82
C GLY A 98 8.08 -0.47 -5.79
N VAL A 99 7.43 -1.63 -5.88
CA VAL A 99 7.86 -2.88 -5.22
C VAL A 99 8.18 -3.94 -6.27
N ASP A 100 9.38 -4.49 -6.26
CA ASP A 100 9.82 -5.54 -7.20
C ASP A 100 10.65 -6.61 -6.49
N VAL A 101 10.90 -7.70 -7.20
CA VAL A 101 11.74 -8.82 -6.80
C VAL A 101 12.62 -9.17 -8.01
N GLY A 102 13.89 -8.77 -7.97
CA GLY A 102 14.79 -8.87 -9.13
C GLY A 102 14.44 -7.84 -10.21
N ASP A 103 14.40 -8.27 -11.48
CA ASP A 103 13.93 -7.46 -12.61
C ASP A 103 12.54 -7.95 -13.05
N ASN A 104 11.50 -7.19 -12.70
CA ASN A 104 10.11 -7.51 -13.03
C ASN A 104 9.66 -8.90 -12.56
N GLY A 105 10.07 -9.30 -11.35
CA GLY A 105 9.74 -10.60 -10.76
C GLY A 105 10.68 -11.75 -11.16
N SER A 106 11.82 -11.47 -11.80
CA SER A 106 12.78 -12.52 -12.20
C SER A 106 13.27 -13.38 -11.03
N ASP A 107 13.25 -12.83 -9.81
CA ASP A 107 13.78 -13.47 -8.61
C ASP A 107 12.68 -14.10 -7.72
N LEU A 108 11.44 -14.22 -8.20
CA LEU A 108 10.35 -14.84 -7.42
C LEU A 108 10.69 -16.28 -6.97
N ASN A 109 11.45 -17.02 -7.78
CA ASN A 109 11.95 -18.36 -7.44
C ASN A 109 12.85 -18.36 -6.18
N LYS A 110 13.52 -17.24 -5.87
CA LYS A 110 14.31 -17.11 -4.63
C LYS A 110 13.39 -17.05 -3.41
N LEU A 111 12.25 -16.36 -3.52
CA LEU A 111 11.23 -16.36 -2.48
C LEU A 111 10.58 -17.74 -2.33
N GLU A 112 10.29 -18.45 -3.42
CA GLU A 112 9.80 -19.83 -3.36
C GLU A 112 10.81 -20.74 -2.63
N THR A 113 12.09 -20.65 -2.98
CA THR A 113 13.16 -21.42 -2.31
C THR A 113 13.25 -21.08 -0.82
N LEU A 114 13.10 -19.81 -0.46
CA LEU A 114 13.08 -19.36 0.94
C LEU A 114 11.87 -19.93 1.68
N GLY A 115 10.67 -19.83 1.10
CA GLY A 115 9.43 -20.37 1.67
C GLY A 115 9.50 -21.87 1.90
N SER A 116 10.05 -22.62 0.94
CA SER A 116 10.30 -24.06 1.06
C SER A 116 11.17 -24.41 2.27
N LYS A 117 12.28 -23.66 2.46
CA LYS A 117 13.19 -23.85 3.59
C LYS A 117 12.52 -23.56 4.93
N ILE A 118 11.78 -22.46 5.02
CA ILE A 118 11.09 -22.04 6.25
C ILE A 118 10.02 -23.06 6.64
N ALA A 119 9.20 -23.49 5.67
CA ALA A 119 8.17 -24.49 5.92
C ALA A 119 8.79 -25.85 6.30
N GLY A 120 9.92 -26.23 5.69
CA GLY A 120 10.63 -27.47 6.02
C GLY A 120 11.25 -27.47 7.43
N SER A 121 11.73 -26.33 7.94
CA SER A 121 12.37 -26.26 9.25
C SER A 121 11.42 -25.91 10.40
N GLY A 122 10.44 -25.04 10.18
CA GLY A 122 9.57 -24.49 11.21
C GLY A 122 8.07 -24.59 10.92
N GLY A 123 7.70 -25.27 9.83
CA GLY A 123 6.29 -25.48 9.45
C GLY A 123 5.63 -24.24 8.85
N ILE A 124 4.36 -24.42 8.48
CA ILE A 124 3.55 -23.36 7.84
C ILE A 124 3.26 -22.20 8.80
N GLY A 125 3.12 -22.46 10.10
CA GLY A 125 2.90 -21.39 11.10
C GLY A 125 4.03 -20.37 11.12
N LEU A 126 5.29 -20.83 11.15
CA LEU A 126 6.45 -19.93 11.07
C LEU A 126 6.49 -19.16 9.74
N LEU A 127 6.18 -19.84 8.62
CA LEU A 127 6.12 -19.18 7.32
C LEU A 127 5.07 -18.06 7.28
N MET A 128 3.90 -18.26 7.88
CA MET A 128 2.86 -17.23 7.97
C MET A 128 3.32 -16.03 8.80
N ASN A 129 4.01 -16.25 9.93
CA ASN A 129 4.60 -15.17 10.71
C ASN A 129 5.63 -14.38 9.89
N VAL A 130 6.49 -15.06 9.12
CA VAL A 130 7.47 -14.41 8.23
C VAL A 130 6.77 -13.63 7.11
N ILE A 131 5.70 -14.17 6.52
CA ILE A 131 4.87 -13.49 5.52
C ILE A 131 4.23 -12.23 6.10
N ASP A 132 3.73 -12.28 7.33
CA ASP A 132 3.10 -11.14 8.00
C ASP A 132 4.11 -10.04 8.28
N ALA A 133 5.25 -10.39 8.88
CA ALA A 133 6.31 -9.44 9.16
C ALA A 133 6.96 -8.87 7.87
N SER A 134 7.14 -9.68 6.83
CA SER A 134 7.70 -9.21 5.55
C SER A 134 6.77 -8.20 4.86
N GLN A 135 5.46 -8.40 4.93
CA GLN A 135 4.51 -7.44 4.37
C GLN A 135 4.47 -6.14 5.19
N ALA A 136 4.58 -6.22 6.52
CA ALA A 136 4.71 -5.04 7.36
C ALA A 136 6.01 -4.25 7.06
N ASP A 137 7.15 -4.93 6.86
CA ASP A 137 8.41 -4.29 6.45
C ASP A 137 8.27 -3.58 5.09
N ILE A 138 7.60 -4.21 4.12
CA ILE A 138 7.35 -3.57 2.81
C ILE A 138 6.53 -2.28 2.99
N VAL A 139 5.48 -2.30 3.83
CA VAL A 139 4.69 -1.09 4.13
C VAL A 139 5.57 -0.02 4.79
N GLN A 140 6.38 -0.38 5.80
CA GLN A 140 7.33 0.53 6.45
C GLN A 140 8.25 1.18 5.42
N ARG A 141 8.85 0.39 4.51
CA ARG A 141 9.77 0.90 3.48
C ARG A 141 9.08 1.82 2.47
N ILE A 142 7.85 1.52 2.09
CA ILE A 142 7.05 2.38 1.20
C ILE A 142 6.78 3.72 1.87
N VAL A 143 6.34 3.71 3.14
CA VAL A 143 6.04 4.93 3.90
C VAL A 143 7.30 5.77 4.11
N THR A 144 8.40 5.12 4.50
CA THR A 144 9.72 5.76 4.67
C THR A 144 10.17 6.48 3.40
N LEU A 145 10.03 5.83 2.24
CA LEU A 145 10.37 6.43 0.96
C LEU A 145 9.40 7.55 0.57
N ALA A 146 8.11 7.40 0.86
CA ALA A 146 7.11 8.45 0.60
C ALA A 146 7.40 9.71 1.42
N GLU A 147 7.81 9.55 2.69
CA GLU A 147 8.20 10.66 3.56
C GLU A 147 9.49 11.33 3.05
N ALA A 148 10.50 10.54 2.65
CA ALA A 148 11.74 11.06 2.09
C ALA A 148 11.54 11.85 0.78
N GLU A 149 10.54 11.48 -0.02
CA GLU A 149 10.12 12.18 -1.25
C GLU A 149 9.16 13.36 -0.95
N GLY A 150 8.89 13.68 0.32
CA GLY A 150 8.04 14.80 0.72
C GLY A 150 6.55 14.60 0.42
N LEU A 151 6.10 13.35 0.31
CA LEU A 151 4.70 13.00 0.00
C LEU A 151 3.81 12.91 1.25
N VAL A 152 4.41 12.83 2.44
CA VAL A 152 3.71 12.73 3.72
C VAL A 152 3.69 14.11 4.39
N LEU A 153 2.50 14.70 4.45
CA LEU A 153 2.19 15.95 5.15
C LEU A 153 1.59 15.67 6.54
N ASP A 154 1.59 16.67 7.42
CA ASP A 154 1.06 16.57 8.79
C ASP A 154 -0.42 16.11 8.86
N ASP A 155 -1.22 16.40 7.84
CA ASP A 155 -2.64 16.04 7.77
C ASP A 155 -2.89 14.74 6.98
N THR A 156 -1.83 14.02 6.61
CA THR A 156 -1.93 12.78 5.82
C THR A 156 -2.65 11.68 6.60
N SER A 157 -3.58 11.00 5.93
CA SER A 157 -4.15 9.75 6.43
C SER A 157 -3.66 8.59 5.55
N LEU A 158 -3.24 7.50 6.17
CA LEU A 158 -2.84 6.28 5.47
C LEU A 158 -4.00 5.28 5.42
N GLY A 159 -4.43 4.98 4.20
CA GLY A 159 -5.38 3.90 3.93
C GLY A 159 -4.65 2.71 3.31
N ILE A 160 -4.77 1.55 3.94
CA ILE A 160 -4.21 0.29 3.45
C ILE A 160 -5.38 -0.57 2.95
N THR A 161 -5.24 -1.07 1.73
CA THR A 161 -6.26 -1.91 1.10
C THR A 161 -5.63 -3.07 0.34
N GLY A 162 -6.42 -4.12 0.12
CA GLY A 162 -5.97 -5.32 -0.54
C GLY A 162 -5.43 -6.37 0.42
N ARG A 163 -5.72 -7.63 0.08
CA ARG A 163 -5.49 -8.80 0.94
C ARG A 163 -4.03 -8.99 1.36
N ALA A 164 -3.08 -8.50 0.56
CA ALA A 164 -1.66 -8.61 0.85
C ALA A 164 -1.25 -7.94 2.19
N ALA A 165 -2.02 -6.94 2.66
CA ALA A 165 -1.69 -6.16 3.84
C ALA A 165 -2.79 -6.14 4.93
N ILE A 166 -4.02 -6.59 4.62
CA ILE A 166 -5.16 -6.51 5.55
C ILE A 166 -5.57 -7.84 6.19
N THR A 167 -4.92 -8.95 5.82
CA THR A 167 -5.21 -10.28 6.37
C THR A 167 -4.14 -10.71 7.37
N GLY A 168 -4.45 -11.70 8.18
CA GLY A 168 -3.51 -12.23 9.16
C GLY A 168 -3.22 -11.25 10.29
N ASN A 169 -2.01 -11.30 10.83
CA ASN A 169 -1.55 -10.40 11.88
C ASN A 169 -0.97 -9.07 11.33
N LYS A 170 -0.98 -8.89 10.00
CA LYS A 170 -0.41 -7.70 9.35
C LYS A 170 -1.01 -6.39 9.84
N PRO A 171 -2.35 -6.25 10.02
CA PRO A 171 -2.92 -5.00 10.49
C PRO A 171 -2.41 -4.58 11.86
N GLU A 172 -2.29 -5.53 12.78
CA GLU A 172 -1.78 -5.30 14.14
C GLU A 172 -0.29 -4.94 14.09
N LEU A 173 0.53 -5.72 13.38
CA LEU A 173 1.96 -5.42 13.20
C LEU A 173 2.21 -4.03 12.60
N ILE A 174 1.42 -3.65 11.60
CA ILE A 174 1.55 -2.32 10.97
C ILE A 174 1.07 -1.23 11.94
N ALA A 175 -0.05 -1.42 12.63
CA ALA A 175 -0.57 -0.41 13.55
C ALA A 175 0.36 -0.15 14.76
N GLU A 176 1.05 -1.19 15.24
CA GLU A 176 1.94 -1.11 16.39
C GLU A 176 3.36 -0.68 16.06
N HIS A 177 3.87 -1.03 14.87
CA HIS A 177 5.29 -0.87 14.54
C HIS A 177 5.59 0.06 13.36
N LEU A 178 4.57 0.57 12.64
CA LEU A 178 4.81 1.55 11.58
C LEU A 178 5.32 2.86 12.19
N THR A 179 6.50 3.28 11.75
CA THR A 179 7.18 4.48 12.25
C THR A 179 7.47 5.46 11.12
N LYS A 180 7.58 6.74 11.47
CA LYS A 180 8.09 7.80 10.59
C LYS A 180 9.63 7.82 10.58
N LEU A 181 10.22 8.62 9.70
CA LEU A 181 11.67 8.84 9.62
C LEU A 181 12.27 9.37 10.93
N ASP A 182 11.49 10.13 11.70
CA ASP A 182 11.89 10.64 13.01
C ASP A 182 11.85 9.57 14.14
N GLY A 183 11.37 8.36 13.83
CA GLY A 183 11.25 7.23 14.75
C GLY A 183 9.97 7.21 15.59
N SER A 184 9.08 8.21 15.46
CA SER A 184 7.78 8.19 16.15
C SER A 184 6.79 7.26 15.46
N CYS A 185 5.85 6.69 16.24
CA CYS A 185 4.84 5.81 15.69
C CYS A 185 3.87 6.59 14.80
N TRP A 186 3.48 6.01 13.67
CA TRP A 186 2.57 6.63 12.72
C TRP A 186 1.24 7.03 13.38
N THR A 187 0.71 6.14 14.23
CA THR A 187 -0.58 6.26 14.90
C THR A 187 -0.61 7.35 15.98
N ASP A 188 0.55 7.87 16.40
CA ASP A 188 0.63 8.99 17.35
C ASP A 188 0.17 10.31 16.72
N SER A 189 0.42 10.51 15.43
CA SER A 189 0.16 11.78 14.74
C SER A 189 -0.74 11.66 13.52
N HIS A 190 -0.89 10.48 12.93
CA HIS A 190 -1.64 10.27 11.69
C HIS A 190 -2.72 9.19 11.84
N GLN A 191 -3.76 9.28 11.01
CA GLN A 191 -4.77 8.23 10.95
C GLN A 191 -4.29 7.07 10.09
N LEU A 192 -4.55 5.86 10.56
CA LEU A 192 -4.34 4.61 9.84
C LEU A 192 -5.69 3.89 9.71
N MET A 193 -6.04 3.47 8.49
CA MET A 193 -7.27 2.74 8.23
C MET A 193 -7.00 1.53 7.34
N PHE A 194 -7.56 0.38 7.70
CA PHE A 194 -7.57 -0.83 6.89
C PHE A 194 -8.94 -0.97 6.22
N VAL A 195 -8.95 -1.12 4.90
CA VAL A 195 -10.18 -1.16 4.10
C VAL A 195 -10.12 -2.34 3.14
N GLU A 196 -11.16 -3.17 3.12
CA GLU A 196 -11.25 -4.33 2.23
C GLU A 196 -11.07 -3.95 0.76
N ASP A 197 -11.88 -3.00 0.28
CA ASP A 197 -11.82 -2.47 -1.07
C ASP A 197 -11.89 -0.93 -1.07
N GLY A 198 -10.72 -0.30 -1.13
CA GLY A 198 -10.61 1.15 -1.19
C GLY A 198 -11.18 1.77 -2.49
N LEU A 199 -11.21 1.02 -3.60
CA LEU A 199 -11.77 1.51 -4.85
C LEU A 199 -13.30 1.54 -4.77
N ALA A 200 -13.92 0.43 -4.37
CA ALA A 200 -15.37 0.35 -4.22
C ALA A 200 -15.88 1.36 -3.18
N MET A 201 -15.19 1.49 -2.05
CA MET A 201 -15.53 2.47 -1.03
C MET A 201 -15.39 3.91 -1.54
N GLY A 202 -14.30 4.22 -2.25
CA GLY A 202 -14.09 5.52 -2.87
C GLY A 202 -15.18 5.87 -3.90
N ALA A 203 -15.55 4.90 -4.74
CA ALA A 203 -16.63 5.05 -5.72
C ALA A 203 -17.98 5.28 -5.04
N ALA A 204 -18.28 4.54 -3.97
CA ALA A 204 -19.50 4.72 -3.19
C ALA A 204 -19.57 6.12 -2.57
N VAL A 205 -18.50 6.61 -1.94
CA VAL A 205 -18.45 7.97 -1.37
C VAL A 205 -18.65 9.03 -2.45
N ALA A 206 -17.99 8.89 -3.60
CA ALA A 206 -18.17 9.80 -4.73
C ALA A 206 -19.62 9.80 -5.24
N ALA A 207 -20.24 8.63 -5.42
CA ALA A 207 -21.63 8.49 -5.83
C ALA A 207 -22.57 9.15 -4.82
N ARG A 208 -22.34 8.97 -3.52
CA ARG A 208 -23.15 9.63 -2.49
C ARG A 208 -23.01 11.15 -2.54
N CYS A 209 -21.81 11.65 -2.79
CA CYS A 209 -21.56 13.09 -2.91
C CYS A 209 -22.27 13.69 -4.13
N MET A 210 -22.27 12.98 -5.27
CA MET A 210 -22.98 13.42 -6.48
C MET A 210 -24.50 13.43 -6.31
N ASN A 211 -25.04 12.50 -5.51
CA ASN A 211 -26.47 12.42 -5.19
C ASN A 211 -26.86 13.31 -3.98
N SER A 212 -26.02 14.28 -3.59
CA SER A 212 -26.30 15.24 -2.52
C SER A 212 -26.66 14.58 -1.17
N MET A 213 -26.18 13.37 -0.91
CA MET A 213 -26.43 12.67 0.36
C MET A 213 -25.50 13.13 1.50
N GLY A 214 -24.69 14.17 1.27
CA GLY A 214 -23.82 14.79 2.27
C GLY A 214 -24.34 16.17 2.62
N THR A 215 -24.29 16.53 3.90
CA THR A 215 -24.76 17.83 4.40
C THR A 215 -23.59 18.69 4.86
N PRO A 216 -23.76 20.01 5.05
CA PRO A 216 -22.72 20.85 5.65
C PRO A 216 -22.29 20.40 7.05
N HIS A 217 -23.20 19.76 7.80
CA HIS A 217 -22.94 19.20 9.13
C HIS A 217 -22.31 17.81 9.08
N ASN A 218 -22.67 17.00 8.06
CA ASN A 218 -22.09 15.68 7.78
C ASN A 218 -21.49 15.65 6.37
N PRO A 219 -20.34 16.32 6.16
CA PRO A 219 -19.73 16.41 4.85
C PRO A 219 -19.18 15.05 4.42
N MET A 220 -19.46 14.65 3.18
CA MET A 220 -18.87 13.44 2.57
C MET A 220 -17.71 13.75 1.62
N GLY A 221 -17.39 15.03 1.44
CA GLY A 221 -16.32 15.46 0.55
C GLY A 221 -15.61 16.68 1.10
N GLY A 222 -14.29 16.69 0.97
CA GLY A 222 -13.41 17.72 1.50
C GLY A 222 -12.13 17.12 2.06
N ARG A 223 -11.32 17.97 2.70
CA ARG A 223 -10.17 17.53 3.48
C ARG A 223 -10.66 16.99 4.83
N LYS A 224 -9.78 16.26 5.53
CA LYS A 224 -10.05 15.79 6.89
C LYS A 224 -10.38 16.97 7.80
N GLY A 225 -11.50 16.88 8.53
CA GLY A 225 -11.96 17.93 9.44
C GLY A 225 -12.63 19.15 8.78
N ASP A 226 -12.61 19.24 7.45
CA ASP A 226 -13.22 20.37 6.73
C ASP A 226 -14.73 20.21 6.52
N LYS A 227 -15.39 21.34 6.23
CA LYS A 227 -16.76 21.38 5.72
C LYS A 227 -16.82 20.93 4.26
N CYS A 228 -18.04 20.66 3.78
CA CYS A 228 -18.28 20.30 2.39
C CYS A 228 -17.67 21.30 1.39
N ILE A 229 -16.87 20.80 0.44
CA ILE A 229 -16.15 21.61 -0.56
C ILE A 229 -16.99 22.09 -1.74
N MET A 230 -18.27 21.70 -1.82
CA MET A 230 -19.15 22.06 -2.95
C MET A 230 -19.23 23.59 -3.13
N GLY A 231 -19.42 24.33 -2.03
CA GLY A 231 -19.50 25.79 -2.08
C GLY A 231 -18.22 26.44 -2.62
N ALA A 232 -17.05 25.94 -2.23
CA ALA A 232 -15.77 26.41 -2.74
C ALA A 232 -15.61 26.13 -4.25
N ARG A 233 -16.03 24.94 -4.70
CA ARG A 233 -16.02 24.59 -6.14
C ARG A 233 -16.94 25.49 -6.96
N MET A 234 -18.16 25.76 -6.48
CA MET A 234 -19.10 26.66 -7.16
C MET A 234 -18.56 28.09 -7.29
N LYS A 235 -17.91 28.62 -6.23
CA LYS A 235 -17.27 29.95 -6.27
C LYS A 235 -16.16 30.01 -7.34
N LEU A 236 -15.30 29.00 -7.37
CA LEU A 236 -14.22 28.88 -8.36
C LEU A 236 -14.74 28.79 -9.80
N GLN A 237 -15.82 28.05 -10.04
CA GLN A 237 -16.44 27.95 -11.36
C GLN A 237 -17.08 29.26 -11.82
N LYS A 238 -17.73 29.99 -10.92
CA LYS A 238 -18.29 31.31 -11.23
C LYS A 238 -17.20 32.32 -11.60
N ALA A 239 -16.11 32.37 -10.83
CA ALA A 239 -14.98 33.24 -11.10
C ALA A 239 -14.29 32.95 -12.45
N LYS A 240 -14.23 31.69 -12.87
CA LYS A 240 -13.70 31.31 -14.20
C LYS A 240 -14.61 31.72 -15.36
N LYS A 241 -15.93 31.79 -15.16
CA LYS A 241 -16.86 32.26 -16.20
C LYS A 241 -16.74 33.77 -16.41
N SER A 242 -16.66 34.55 -15.34
CA SER A 242 -16.51 36.01 -15.42
C SER A 242 -15.15 36.49 -15.99
N GLN A 243 -14.16 35.60 -16.11
CA GLN A 243 -12.87 35.90 -16.74
C GLN A 243 -12.81 35.52 -18.23
N ARG A 244 -13.83 34.81 -18.73
CA ARG A 244 -13.94 34.39 -20.14
C ARG A 244 -14.95 35.22 -20.93
N GLU A 245 -15.70 36.08 -20.24
CA GLU A 245 -16.58 37.13 -20.78
C GLU A 245 -15.81 38.45 -20.80
#